data_AF-A0A8K0QKU2-F1
#
_entry.id   AF-A0A8K0QKU2-F1
#
_cell.length_a   1.000
_cell.length_b   1.000
_cell.length_c   1.000
_cell.angle_alpha   90.00
_cell.angle_beta   90.00
_cell.angle_gamma   90.00
#
_symmetry.space_group_name_H-M   'P 1'
#
loop_
_entity.id
_entity.type
_entity.pdbx_description
1 polymer ?
#
loop_
_entity_poly.entity_id
_entity_poly.type
_entity_poly.pdbx_seq_one_letter_code
_entity_poly.pdbx_strand_id
1 'polypeptide(L)'
;MVRERLFHKVPVPEVYGWCRHDGQVFIYMELVQGVTLEQSWDTLEEEDRTSVGFDAGHVLSNQPLLDTLFNTSSSPTAGPFQSVTAFHDWFTSTIGPEEDWGRKTPHPYRSFLPAHVPVMFTHGDLHPSNIIISHGPNPRVVSVIDWHQAGWYPAYWEYCKARWTSRIRARMGGQVFAHVYQPVGGHGV
;
A
#
# COMPACT_ATOMS: atom_id res chain seq x y z
N MET A 1 -12.07 -0.04 15.11
CA MET A 1 -11.86 -1.10 14.09
C MET A 1 -11.75 -0.48 12.70
N VAL A 2 -11.22 -1.21 11.72
CA VAL A 2 -11.10 -0.74 10.31
C VAL A 2 -12.49 -0.60 9.67
N ARG A 3 -13.37 -1.58 9.85
CA ARG A 3 -14.76 -1.63 9.34
C ARG A 3 -15.58 -0.38 9.69
N GLU A 4 -15.43 0.14 10.92
CA GLU A 4 -16.11 1.35 11.40
C GLU A 4 -15.65 2.64 10.67
N ARG A 5 -14.41 2.67 10.16
CA ARG A 5 -13.83 3.84 9.49
C ARG A 5 -13.95 3.81 7.97
N LEU A 6 -14.15 2.62 7.39
CA LEU A 6 -14.31 2.41 5.94
C LEU A 6 -15.73 2.05 5.51
N PHE A 7 -16.71 2.17 6.42
CA PHE A 7 -18.08 1.72 6.23
C PHE A 7 -18.71 2.34 4.96
N HIS A 8 -19.46 1.53 4.21
CA HIS A 8 -19.98 1.80 2.86
C HIS A 8 -18.95 2.09 1.74
N LYS A 9 -17.65 2.28 2.01
CA LYS A 9 -16.63 2.52 0.97
C LYS A 9 -15.82 1.28 0.59
N VAL A 10 -15.44 0.44 1.56
CA VAL A 10 -14.66 -0.79 1.31
C VAL A 10 -15.32 -1.96 2.04
N PRO A 11 -15.63 -3.09 1.37
CA PRO A 11 -16.04 -4.29 2.06
C PRO A 11 -14.84 -4.91 2.80
N VAL A 12 -14.98 -5.15 4.10
CA VAL A 12 -13.96 -5.79 4.94
C VAL A 12 -14.63 -6.76 5.93
N PRO A 13 -13.94 -7.84 6.35
CA PRO A 13 -14.54 -8.87 7.21
C PRO A 13 -14.92 -8.32 8.58
N GLU A 14 -15.97 -8.88 9.20
CA GLU A 14 -16.20 -8.74 10.63
C GLU A 14 -15.10 -9.45 11.45
N VAL A 15 -14.62 -8.84 12.53
CA VAL A 15 -13.68 -9.47 13.46
C VAL A 15 -14.44 -9.89 14.72
N TYR A 16 -14.58 -11.20 14.91
CA TYR A 16 -15.28 -11.80 16.03
C TYR A 16 -14.44 -11.83 17.32
N GLY A 17 -13.12 -11.81 17.20
CA GLY A 17 -12.21 -11.76 18.35
C GLY A 17 -10.77 -12.10 17.99
N TRP A 18 -9.91 -12.22 19.01
CA TRP A 18 -8.54 -12.66 18.87
C TRP A 18 -8.09 -13.40 20.13
N CYS A 19 -7.03 -14.22 20.01
CA CYS A 19 -6.39 -14.86 21.15
C CYS A 19 -4.86 -14.94 20.95
N ARG A 20 -4.13 -15.38 21.97
CA ARG A 20 -2.70 -15.69 21.88
C ARG A 20 -2.46 -17.10 22.42
N HIS A 21 -1.80 -17.94 21.62
CA HIS A 21 -1.48 -19.33 21.97
C HIS A 21 -0.08 -19.66 21.42
N ASP A 22 0.75 -20.32 22.23
CA ASP A 22 2.14 -20.71 21.92
C ASP A 22 2.97 -19.60 21.25
N GLY A 23 2.84 -18.38 21.80
CA GLY A 23 3.51 -17.17 21.34
C GLY A 23 2.85 -16.47 20.15
N GLN A 24 2.14 -17.22 19.30
CA GLN A 24 1.41 -16.75 18.11
C GLN A 24 0.11 -16.02 18.46
N VAL A 25 -0.33 -15.11 17.60
CA VAL A 25 -1.60 -14.38 17.72
C VAL A 25 -2.55 -14.87 16.64
N PHE A 26 -3.78 -15.22 17.04
CA PHE A 26 -4.83 -15.69 16.15
C PHE A 26 -5.96 -14.66 16.13
N ILE A 27 -6.47 -14.34 14.94
CA ILE A 27 -7.61 -13.43 14.74
C ILE A 27 -8.76 -14.25 14.15
N TYR A 28 -9.92 -14.20 14.80
CA TYR A 28 -11.14 -14.87 14.34
C TYR A 28 -12.01 -13.84 13.62
N MET A 29 -12.34 -14.11 12.36
CA MET A 29 -13.05 -13.18 11.49
C MET A 29 -14.00 -13.89 10.52
N GLU A 30 -14.85 -13.11 9.86
CA GLU A 30 -15.84 -13.53 8.86
C GLU A 30 -15.19 -14.27 7.68
N LEU A 31 -15.68 -15.49 7.39
CA LEU A 31 -15.26 -16.28 6.23
C LEU A 31 -15.99 -15.82 4.96
N VAL A 32 -15.42 -14.83 4.29
CA VAL A 32 -15.93 -14.27 3.04
C VAL A 32 -15.91 -15.34 1.94
N GLN A 33 -17.04 -15.50 1.23
CA GLN A 33 -17.20 -16.45 0.14
C GLN A 33 -16.77 -15.81 -1.19
N GLY A 34 -15.78 -16.41 -1.88
CA GLY A 34 -15.26 -15.93 -3.15
C GLY A 34 -13.93 -16.58 -3.54
N VAL A 35 -13.29 -16.06 -4.58
CA VAL A 35 -11.89 -16.35 -4.94
C VAL A 35 -11.06 -15.07 -4.81
N THR A 36 -9.74 -15.18 -4.69
CA THR A 36 -8.86 -14.00 -4.76
C THR A 36 -8.82 -13.44 -6.18
N LEU A 37 -8.64 -12.13 -6.33
CA LEU A 37 -8.51 -11.47 -7.63
C LEU A 37 -7.33 -12.06 -8.43
N GLU A 38 -6.24 -12.42 -7.75
CA GLU A 38 -5.10 -13.15 -8.31
C GLU A 38 -5.51 -14.47 -9.00
N GLN A 39 -6.32 -15.30 -8.33
CA GLN A 39 -6.80 -16.59 -8.86
C GLN A 39 -7.71 -16.43 -10.09
N SER A 40 -8.32 -15.26 -10.29
CA SER A 40 -9.19 -14.95 -11.43
C SER A 40 -8.53 -14.10 -12.52
N TRP A 41 -7.33 -13.58 -12.32
CA TRP A 41 -6.82 -12.47 -13.14
C TRP A 41 -6.73 -12.78 -14.64
N ASP A 42 -6.35 -14.01 -14.96
CA ASP A 42 -6.21 -14.53 -16.32
C ASP A 42 -7.54 -14.95 -16.97
N THR A 43 -8.65 -14.98 -16.20
CA THR A 43 -10.00 -15.34 -16.66
C THR A 43 -11.00 -14.17 -16.67
N LEU A 44 -10.58 -12.98 -16.24
CA LEU A 44 -11.38 -11.74 -16.30
C LEU A 44 -11.26 -11.07 -17.68
N GLU A 45 -12.38 -10.55 -18.18
CA GLU A 45 -12.42 -9.72 -19.38
C GLU A 45 -11.85 -8.31 -19.08
N GLU A 46 -11.44 -7.57 -20.11
CA GLU A 46 -10.67 -6.33 -19.89
C GLU A 46 -11.48 -5.18 -19.26
N GLU A 47 -12.80 -5.13 -19.47
CA GLU A 47 -13.66 -4.08 -18.89
C GLU A 47 -13.76 -4.18 -17.36
N ASP A 48 -13.72 -5.39 -16.78
CA ASP A 48 -13.81 -5.63 -15.32
C ASP A 48 -12.62 -5.07 -14.52
N ARG A 49 -11.50 -4.73 -15.19
CA ARG A 49 -10.22 -4.39 -14.53
C ARG A 49 -10.14 -2.97 -13.93
N THR A 50 -11.18 -2.14 -14.05
CA THR A 50 -11.03 -0.67 -13.96
C THR A 50 -11.94 0.04 -12.93
N SER A 51 -11.75 -0.19 -11.61
CA SER A 51 -11.99 0.85 -10.58
C SER A 51 -11.60 0.45 -9.14
N VAL A 52 -10.60 1.13 -8.56
CA VAL A 52 -10.44 1.34 -7.10
C VAL A 52 -9.73 2.67 -6.85
N GLY A 53 -10.18 3.48 -5.89
CA GLY A 53 -9.48 4.70 -5.44
C GLY A 53 -10.20 5.36 -4.25
N PHE A 54 -9.45 5.82 -3.24
CA PHE A 54 -10.02 6.28 -1.97
C PHE A 54 -9.37 7.55 -1.39
N ASP A 55 -10.18 8.27 -0.62
CA ASP A 55 -9.83 9.47 0.16
C ASP A 55 -10.20 9.28 1.64
N ALA A 56 -9.26 9.69 2.51
CA ALA A 56 -9.49 10.02 3.91
C ALA A 56 -8.34 10.93 4.41
N GLY A 57 -8.56 12.24 4.52
CA GLY A 57 -7.50 13.23 4.74
C GLY A 57 -6.85 13.31 6.14
N HIS A 58 -5.51 13.47 6.10
CA HIS A 58 -4.62 14.14 7.07
C HIS A 58 -4.09 13.43 8.34
N VAL A 59 -2.87 13.87 8.69
CA VAL A 59 -1.95 13.39 9.74
C VAL A 59 -1.41 11.97 9.47
N LEU A 60 -0.12 11.89 9.12
CA LEU A 60 0.66 10.66 9.27
C LEU A 60 0.64 10.34 10.77
N SER A 61 0.03 9.21 11.15
CA SER A 61 -0.40 8.94 12.54
C SER A 61 0.72 9.09 13.57
N ASN A 62 0.38 9.38 14.84
CA ASN A 62 1.29 9.35 15.99
C ASN A 62 1.81 7.92 16.35
N GLN A 63 1.88 7.03 15.37
CA GLN A 63 2.34 5.64 15.45
C GLN A 63 3.31 5.41 14.28
N PRO A 64 4.28 4.48 14.42
CA PRO A 64 5.12 4.05 13.31
C PRO A 64 4.30 3.64 12.07
N LEU A 65 4.86 3.89 10.90
CA LEU A 65 4.38 3.30 9.65
C LEU A 65 4.76 1.81 9.63
N LEU A 66 3.84 0.96 9.18
CA LEU A 66 3.93 -0.51 9.28
C LEU A 66 4.31 -1.19 7.96
N ASP A 67 4.59 -0.41 6.92
CA ASP A 67 5.00 -0.91 5.60
C ASP A 67 6.30 -1.73 5.71
N THR A 68 6.28 -2.93 5.13
CA THR A 68 7.39 -3.87 5.10
C THR A 68 8.62 -3.33 4.36
N LEU A 69 8.47 -2.35 3.47
CA LEU A 69 9.59 -1.61 2.86
C LEU A 69 10.46 -0.89 3.90
N PHE A 70 9.92 -0.60 5.09
CA PHE A 70 10.64 0.08 6.16
C PHE A 70 11.25 -0.89 7.19
N ASN A 71 10.90 -2.17 7.12
CA ASN A 71 11.43 -3.22 8.00
C ASN A 71 12.83 -3.68 7.57
N THR A 72 13.74 -2.73 7.43
CA THR A 72 15.17 -2.97 7.20
C THR A 72 15.90 -3.06 8.54
N SER A 73 16.75 -4.07 8.73
CA SER A 73 17.44 -4.40 9.99
C SER A 73 18.47 -3.35 10.48
N SER A 74 18.60 -2.23 9.77
CA SER A 74 19.57 -1.16 10.00
C SER A 74 18.95 0.24 10.15
N SER A 75 17.63 0.39 9.99
CA SER A 75 16.96 1.70 10.00
C SER A 75 16.26 2.00 11.33
N PRO A 76 16.14 3.29 11.71
CA PRO A 76 15.21 3.68 12.77
C PRO A 76 13.77 3.39 12.35
N THR A 77 12.92 3.12 13.34
CA THR A 77 11.46 2.97 13.18
C THR A 77 10.87 4.12 12.32
N ALA A 78 10.07 3.77 11.31
CA ALA A 78 9.57 4.73 10.33
C ALA A 78 8.51 5.67 10.95
N GLY A 79 8.96 6.82 11.41
CA GLY A 79 8.10 7.86 11.96
C GLY A 79 7.76 7.64 13.44
N PRO A 80 6.75 8.35 13.97
CA PRO A 80 5.79 9.21 13.25
C PRO A 80 6.44 10.45 12.61
N PHE A 81 5.89 10.92 11.49
CA PHE A 81 6.39 12.08 10.74
C PHE A 81 5.42 13.26 10.83
N GLN A 82 5.92 14.45 11.19
CA GLN A 82 5.09 15.65 11.34
C GLN A 82 4.57 16.22 10.00
N SER A 83 5.12 15.80 8.86
CA SER A 83 4.66 16.21 7.53
C SER A 83 5.04 15.20 6.44
N VAL A 84 4.35 15.28 5.31
CA VAL A 84 4.69 14.59 4.06
C VAL A 84 6.12 14.93 3.60
N THR A 85 6.55 16.18 3.77
CA THR A 85 7.93 16.60 3.47
C THR A 85 8.95 15.86 4.35
N ALA A 86 8.72 15.77 5.67
CA ALA A 86 9.61 15.04 6.57
C ALA A 86 9.66 13.53 6.27
N PHE A 87 8.52 12.93 5.86
CA PHE A 87 8.48 11.56 5.35
C PHE A 87 9.31 11.39 4.07
N HIS A 88 9.18 12.30 3.10
CA HIS A 88 9.95 12.28 1.85
C HIS A 88 11.46 12.47 2.07
N ASP A 89 11.84 13.36 2.99
CA ASP A 89 13.24 13.58 3.38
C ASP A 89 13.85 12.32 4.00
N TRP A 90 13.15 11.71 4.97
CA TRP A 90 13.54 10.44 5.58
C TRP A 90 13.62 9.31 4.55
N PHE A 91 12.54 9.07 3.79
CA PHE A 91 12.43 7.98 2.82
C PHE A 91 13.54 8.03 1.78
N THR A 92 13.80 9.20 1.19
CA THR A 92 14.86 9.34 0.19
C THR A 92 16.27 9.23 0.76
N SER A 93 16.49 9.61 2.04
CA SER A 93 17.78 9.47 2.72
C SER A 93 18.09 8.05 3.25
N THR A 94 17.06 7.24 3.49
CA THR A 94 17.15 5.95 4.20
C THR A 94 16.84 4.75 3.30
N ILE A 95 15.92 4.90 2.34
CA ILE A 95 15.46 3.84 1.42
C ILE A 95 15.88 4.15 -0.04
N GLY A 96 16.41 5.34 -0.33
CA GLY A 96 16.87 5.72 -1.66
C GLY A 96 18.13 4.96 -2.12
N PRO A 97 18.39 4.85 -3.44
CA PRO A 97 19.60 4.23 -3.98
C PRO A 97 20.89 4.91 -3.49
N GLU A 98 21.81 4.12 -2.94
CA GLU A 98 23.15 4.60 -2.60
C GLU A 98 24.10 4.59 -3.81
N GLU A 99 23.89 3.68 -4.78
CA GLU A 99 24.86 3.31 -5.82
C GLU A 99 25.32 4.48 -6.71
N ASP A 100 24.40 5.30 -7.23
CA ASP A 100 24.73 6.41 -8.14
C ASP A 100 25.12 7.71 -7.42
N TRP A 101 24.67 7.93 -6.18
CA TRP A 101 24.65 9.26 -5.57
C TRP A 101 25.25 9.34 -4.16
N GLY A 102 25.29 8.24 -3.41
CA GLY A 102 25.61 8.20 -1.98
C GLY A 102 24.57 8.92 -1.11
N ARG A 103 24.81 8.92 0.21
CA ARG A 103 23.93 9.58 1.22
C ARG A 103 24.06 11.11 1.20
N LYS A 104 23.63 11.74 0.11
CA LYS A 104 23.52 13.19 -0.03
C LYS A 104 22.24 13.72 0.63
N THR A 105 22.32 14.93 1.18
CA THR A 105 21.20 15.61 1.84
C THR A 105 21.01 17.01 1.23
N PRO A 106 19.85 17.32 0.62
CA PRO A 106 18.77 16.38 0.26
C PRO A 106 19.25 15.33 -0.76
N HIS A 107 18.61 14.16 -0.77
CA HIS A 107 18.93 13.12 -1.76
C HIS A 107 18.42 13.56 -3.15
N PRO A 108 19.12 13.25 -4.27
CA PRO A 108 18.70 13.71 -5.60
C PRO A 108 17.27 13.35 -6.01
N TYR A 109 16.69 12.23 -5.53
CA TYR A 109 15.29 11.90 -5.83
C TYR A 109 14.26 12.73 -5.04
N ARG A 110 14.68 13.50 -4.03
CA ARG A 110 13.77 14.30 -3.19
C ARG A 110 13.03 15.38 -3.97
N SER A 111 13.60 15.90 -5.05
CA SER A 111 12.97 16.86 -5.97
C SER A 111 11.84 16.26 -6.82
N PHE A 112 11.83 14.94 -7.00
CA PHE A 112 10.80 14.21 -7.75
C PHE A 112 9.58 13.87 -6.89
N LEU A 113 9.71 13.94 -5.55
CA LEU A 113 8.60 13.76 -4.63
C LEU A 113 7.86 15.08 -4.36
N PRO A 114 6.52 15.13 -4.53
CA PRO A 114 5.77 16.37 -4.36
C PRO A 114 5.83 16.87 -2.91
N ALA A 115 6.04 18.18 -2.71
CA ALA A 115 6.09 18.77 -1.38
C ALA A 115 4.72 18.74 -0.65
N HIS A 116 3.64 18.76 -1.42
CA HIS A 116 2.26 18.76 -0.95
C HIS A 116 1.45 17.72 -1.72
N VAL A 117 1.00 16.68 -1.01
CA VAL A 117 -0.04 15.74 -1.43
C VAL A 117 -0.92 15.42 -0.22
N PRO A 118 -2.19 15.01 -0.40
CA PRO A 118 -3.00 14.53 0.71
C PRO A 118 -2.31 13.34 1.39
N VAL A 119 -2.52 13.22 2.71
CA VAL A 119 -2.26 11.99 3.45
C VAL A 119 -3.57 11.23 3.48
N MET A 120 -3.55 9.97 3.04
CA MET A 120 -4.71 9.07 3.01
C MET A 120 -4.49 7.91 3.97
N PHE A 121 -5.57 7.33 4.50
CA PHE A 121 -5.50 5.98 5.04
C PHE A 121 -5.41 4.97 3.88
N THR A 122 -4.29 4.27 3.76
CA THR A 122 -4.05 3.25 2.73
C THR A 122 -3.96 1.86 3.36
N HIS A 123 -4.31 0.83 2.59
CA HIS A 123 -4.07 -0.57 2.93
C HIS A 123 -2.58 -0.88 3.06
N GLY A 124 -1.76 -0.29 2.18
CA GLY A 124 -0.32 -0.55 2.13
C GLY A 124 0.03 -1.98 1.70
N ASP A 125 -0.96 -2.80 1.33
CA ASP A 125 -0.76 -4.17 0.82
C ASP A 125 -1.90 -4.64 -0.09
N LEU A 126 -2.34 -3.76 -0.99
CA LEU A 126 -3.44 -4.03 -1.92
C LEU A 126 -2.97 -4.91 -3.12
N HIS A 127 -2.43 -6.09 -2.82
CA HIS A 127 -2.09 -7.12 -3.80
C HIS A 127 -3.36 -7.89 -4.25
N PRO A 128 -3.45 -8.43 -5.48
CA PRO A 128 -4.61 -9.22 -5.92
C PRO A 128 -4.90 -10.50 -5.09
N SER A 129 -3.95 -11.00 -4.30
CA SER A 129 -4.21 -12.06 -3.29
C SER A 129 -5.13 -11.58 -2.15
N ASN A 130 -5.09 -10.28 -1.87
CA ASN A 130 -5.72 -9.64 -0.70
C ASN A 130 -7.08 -9.02 -1.04
N ILE A 131 -7.54 -9.18 -2.28
CA ILE A 131 -8.85 -8.76 -2.78
C ILE A 131 -9.65 -10.04 -3.09
N ILE A 132 -10.83 -10.19 -2.49
CA ILE A 132 -11.73 -11.33 -2.73
C ILE A 132 -12.87 -10.86 -3.65
N ILE A 133 -13.17 -11.62 -4.69
CA ILE A 133 -14.26 -11.38 -5.65
C ILE A 133 -15.35 -12.45 -5.58
N SER A 134 -16.58 -12.08 -5.95
CA SER A 134 -17.72 -13.01 -6.03
C SER A 134 -17.58 -14.01 -7.18
N HIS A 135 -18.00 -15.26 -6.96
CA HIS A 135 -18.18 -16.24 -8.04
C HIS A 135 -19.30 -15.85 -9.01
N GLY A 136 -19.18 -16.30 -10.27
CA GLY A 136 -20.20 -16.14 -11.32
C GLY A 136 -19.92 -15.00 -12.29
N PRO A 137 -20.82 -14.76 -13.27
CA PRO A 137 -20.71 -13.66 -14.23
C PRO A 137 -20.91 -12.30 -13.53
N ASN A 138 -20.24 -11.26 -14.05
CA ASN A 138 -20.12 -9.93 -13.44
C ASN A 138 -19.50 -9.99 -12.01
N PRO A 139 -18.25 -10.47 -11.89
CA PRO A 139 -17.56 -10.58 -10.61
C PRO A 139 -17.34 -9.18 -9.99
N ARG A 140 -17.65 -9.05 -8.70
CA ARG A 140 -17.43 -7.83 -7.91
C ARG A 140 -16.56 -8.10 -6.70
N VAL A 141 -15.82 -7.10 -6.24
CA VAL A 141 -15.10 -7.17 -4.96
C VAL A 141 -16.11 -7.38 -3.82
N VAL A 142 -15.92 -8.45 -3.05
CA VAL A 142 -16.73 -8.80 -1.87
C VAL A 142 -15.98 -8.63 -0.56
N SER A 143 -14.65 -8.53 -0.58
CA SER A 143 -13.85 -8.11 0.59
C SER A 143 -12.44 -7.70 0.20
N VAL A 144 -11.81 -6.86 1.02
CA VAL A 144 -10.36 -6.61 1.05
C VAL A 144 -9.81 -7.06 2.41
N ILE A 145 -8.74 -7.84 2.43
CA ILE A 145 -8.19 -8.54 3.61
C ILE A 145 -6.71 -8.24 3.82
N ASP A 146 -6.17 -8.60 4.99
CA ASP A 146 -4.75 -8.47 5.37
C ASP A 146 -4.23 -7.02 5.51
N TRP A 147 -4.96 -6.22 6.28
CA TRP A 147 -4.67 -4.81 6.58
C TRP A 147 -3.45 -4.60 7.52
N HIS A 148 -2.47 -5.51 7.58
CA HIS A 148 -1.39 -5.44 8.57
C HIS A 148 -0.37 -4.31 8.32
N GLN A 149 -0.19 -3.90 7.06
CA GLN A 149 0.65 -2.76 6.66
C GLN A 149 -0.10 -1.42 6.67
N ALA A 150 -1.41 -1.45 6.96
CA ALA A 150 -2.31 -0.31 6.78
C ALA A 150 -2.03 0.84 7.76
N GLY A 151 -2.22 2.06 7.28
CA GLY A 151 -1.78 3.25 7.99
C GLY A 151 -2.04 4.52 7.18
N TRP A 152 -1.45 5.62 7.63
CA TRP A 152 -1.61 6.93 7.01
C TRP A 152 -0.35 7.26 6.20
N TYR A 153 -0.49 7.38 4.88
CA TYR A 153 0.61 7.55 3.92
C TYR A 153 0.25 8.62 2.87
N PRO A 154 1.20 9.16 2.10
CA PRO A 154 0.89 10.03 0.96
C PRO A 154 -0.09 9.37 -0.02
N ALA A 155 -1.00 10.13 -0.64
CA ALA A 155 -2.08 9.60 -1.47
C ALA A 155 -1.63 8.70 -2.65
N TYR A 156 -0.41 8.91 -3.17
CA TYR A 156 0.15 8.10 -4.24
C TYR A 156 0.62 6.70 -3.77
N TRP A 157 0.80 6.50 -2.46
CA TRP A 157 1.51 5.34 -1.89
C TRP A 157 0.84 4.03 -2.24
N GLU A 158 -0.50 3.95 -2.14
CA GLU A 158 -1.25 2.74 -2.50
C GLU A 158 -1.02 2.32 -3.96
N TYR A 159 -1.07 3.28 -4.91
CA TYR A 159 -0.83 3.00 -6.32
C TYR A 159 0.61 2.50 -6.55
N CYS A 160 1.60 3.16 -5.95
CA CYS A 160 3.00 2.79 -6.07
C CYS A 160 3.28 1.40 -5.46
N LYS A 161 2.74 1.12 -4.26
CA LYS A 161 2.90 -0.16 -3.56
C LYS A 161 2.18 -1.27 -4.32
N ALA A 162 0.89 -1.10 -4.65
CA ALA A 162 0.12 -2.09 -5.39
C ALA A 162 0.82 -2.48 -6.69
N ARG A 163 1.27 -1.49 -7.49
CA ARG A 163 2.04 -1.68 -8.73
C ARG A 163 3.43 -2.30 -8.52
N TRP A 164 4.05 -2.10 -7.36
CA TRP A 164 5.32 -2.75 -7.01
C TRP A 164 5.11 -4.25 -6.74
N THR A 165 4.13 -4.62 -5.91
CA THR A 165 3.87 -6.04 -5.61
C THR A 165 3.11 -6.79 -6.70
N SER A 166 2.22 -6.16 -7.48
CA SER A 166 1.43 -6.82 -8.52
C SER A 166 2.21 -7.14 -9.81
N ARG A 167 3.54 -7.01 -9.82
CA ARG A 167 4.38 -7.32 -10.98
C ARG A 167 4.61 -8.83 -11.12
N ILE A 168 3.60 -9.49 -11.68
CA ILE A 168 3.58 -10.94 -12.01
C ILE A 168 4.91 -11.38 -12.65
N ARG A 169 5.72 -12.12 -11.89
CA ARG A 169 6.92 -12.89 -12.31
C ARG A 169 8.02 -12.18 -13.14
N ALA A 170 7.94 -10.88 -13.36
CA ALA A 170 8.90 -10.13 -14.19
C ALA A 170 10.19 -9.78 -13.41
N ARG A 171 11.25 -10.56 -13.67
CA ARG A 171 12.68 -10.41 -13.28
C ARG A 171 13.08 -9.10 -12.56
N MET A 172 13.74 -9.25 -11.41
CA MET A 172 14.44 -8.17 -10.71
C MET A 172 15.43 -7.44 -11.63
N GLY A 173 15.42 -6.10 -11.62
CA GLY A 173 16.40 -5.29 -12.35
C GLY A 173 16.08 -3.79 -12.41
N GLY A 174 16.76 -2.99 -11.58
CA GLY A 174 16.93 -1.53 -11.71
C GLY A 174 15.71 -0.61 -11.55
N GLN A 175 14.56 -0.91 -12.17
CA GLN A 175 13.44 0.03 -12.37
C GLN A 175 12.50 0.19 -11.15
N VAL A 176 12.97 -0.08 -9.93
CA VAL A 176 12.13 -0.08 -8.71
C VAL A 176 11.73 1.35 -8.34
N PHE A 177 12.70 2.27 -8.29
CA PHE A 177 12.51 3.63 -7.81
C PHE A 177 11.75 4.54 -8.77
N ALA A 178 11.80 4.26 -10.07
CA ALA A 178 11.13 5.05 -11.09
C ALA A 178 9.62 5.19 -10.83
N HIS A 179 8.95 4.21 -10.23
CA HIS A 179 7.49 4.24 -10.02
C HIS A 179 7.05 4.93 -8.72
N VAL A 180 7.97 5.25 -7.81
CA VAL A 180 7.73 6.13 -6.66
C VAL A 180 8.09 7.59 -7.00
N TYR A 181 9.04 7.80 -7.91
CA TYR A 181 9.53 9.11 -8.34
C TYR A 181 8.95 9.61 -9.68
N GLN A 182 8.04 8.87 -10.31
CA GLN A 182 7.23 9.35 -11.44
C GLN A 182 5.82 9.67 -10.95
N PRO A 183 5.45 10.96 -10.79
CA PRO A 183 4.09 11.34 -10.44
C PRO A 183 3.12 10.95 -11.58
N VAL A 184 1.88 10.62 -11.21
CA VAL A 184 0.81 10.26 -12.15
C VAL A 184 0.31 11.51 -12.88
N GLY A 185 1.06 11.96 -13.89
CA GLY A 185 0.80 13.19 -14.63
C GLY A 185 1.99 13.60 -15.51
N GLY A 186 2.23 12.86 -16.59
CA GLY A 186 3.42 13.00 -17.44
C GLY A 186 3.17 12.80 -18.94
N HIS A 187 2.04 13.30 -19.46
CA HIS A 187 1.80 13.37 -20.91
C HIS A 187 2.31 14.70 -21.46
N GLY A 188 3.33 14.64 -22.32
CA GLY A 188 3.81 15.75 -23.16
C GLY A 188 4.90 16.62 -22.52
N VAL A 189 6.12 16.48 -23.01
CA VAL A 189 6.59 17.33 -24.13
C VAL A 189 7.08 16.40 -25.24
#